data_AF-A0A6J4L0S8-F1
#
_entry.id   AF-A0A6J4L0S8-F1
#
_cell.length_a   1.000
_cell.length_b   1.000
_cell.length_c   1.000
_cell.angle_alpha   90.00
_cell.angle_beta   90.00
_cell.angle_gamma   90.00
#
_symmetry.space_group_name_H-M   'P 1'
#
loop_
_entity.id
_entity.type
_entity.pdbx_description
1 polymer ?
#
loop_
_entity_poly.entity_id
_entity_poly.type
_entity_poly.pdbx_seq_one_letter_code
_entity_poly.pdbx_strand_id
1 'polypeptide(L)'
;MHPAVPPRALAAALLAAALTACAGNADKEAPLRADTGTSVAGQANAPVSTPQANPVVPGADRPNATAAVSDPVTLAEVDTVIVTASRGLTAIPVTIAVPLIQRLEDRLDATNVEPLDQIASELEELREELGKTPVDGRRVGTILLDLGNRTSAVGGNAQIAGAAAPKLTQLGELLVGAGRQLGGTIAGRPAAPK
;
A
#
# COMPACT_ATOMS: atom_id res chain seq x y z
N MET A 1 -10.08 49.20 24.54
CA MET A 1 -11.17 48.29 24.17
C MET A 1 -10.61 47.23 23.23
N HIS A 2 -10.22 46.08 23.76
CA HIS A 2 -9.90 44.85 23.02
C HIS A 2 -10.62 43.71 23.74
N PRO A 3 -11.49 42.92 23.09
CA PRO A 3 -12.14 41.81 23.75
C PRO A 3 -11.17 40.62 23.91
N ALA A 4 -11.23 40.03 25.10
CA ALA A 4 -10.54 38.82 25.51
C ALA A 4 -11.00 37.60 24.68
N VAL A 5 -10.03 36.82 24.22
CA VAL A 5 -10.27 35.52 23.57
C VAL A 5 -10.22 34.43 24.66
N PRO A 6 -11.29 33.62 24.84
CA PRO A 6 -11.27 32.55 25.85
C PRO A 6 -10.50 31.31 25.35
N PRO A 7 -9.81 30.58 26.25
CA PRO A 7 -9.24 29.28 25.93
C PRO A 7 -10.36 28.25 25.76
N ARG A 8 -10.46 27.65 24.57
CA ARG A 8 -11.35 26.52 24.31
C ARG A 8 -10.79 25.28 25.00
N ALA A 9 -11.53 24.81 26.00
CA ALA A 9 -11.34 23.55 26.68
C ALA A 9 -11.34 22.39 25.68
N LEU A 10 -10.25 21.63 25.64
CA LEU A 10 -10.16 20.32 24.99
C LEU A 10 -10.98 19.34 25.83
N ALA A 11 -12.18 19.02 25.36
CA ALA A 11 -12.96 17.91 25.88
C ALA A 11 -12.32 16.60 25.41
N ALA A 12 -11.67 15.91 26.36
CA ALA A 12 -11.31 14.51 26.23
C ALA A 12 -12.60 13.67 26.23
N ALA A 13 -12.91 13.03 25.10
CA ALA A 13 -13.91 12.00 25.03
C ALA A 13 -13.21 10.64 24.81
N LEU A 14 -13.16 9.85 25.88
CA LEU A 14 -12.94 8.42 25.83
C LEU A 14 -13.97 7.78 24.88
N LEU A 15 -13.50 6.92 23.96
CA LEU A 15 -14.35 5.86 23.41
C LEU A 15 -13.67 4.51 23.66
N ALA A 16 -14.28 3.75 24.55
CA ALA A 16 -14.06 2.33 24.78
C ALA A 16 -15.09 1.49 23.99
N ALA A 17 -14.79 0.20 23.83
CA ALA A 17 -15.58 -0.88 23.21
C ALA A 17 -15.37 -1.06 21.69
N ALA A 18 -15.14 -2.25 21.12
CA ALA A 18 -15.24 -3.62 21.61
C ALA A 18 -14.28 -4.55 20.82
N LEU A 19 -13.52 -5.40 21.51
CA LEU A 19 -12.90 -6.59 20.92
C LEU A 19 -13.84 -7.77 21.12
N THR A 20 -14.49 -8.23 20.06
CA THR A 20 -15.15 -9.54 20.04
C THR A 20 -14.20 -10.54 19.41
N ALA A 21 -13.74 -11.47 20.24
CA ALA A 21 -13.01 -12.66 19.86
C ALA A 21 -13.83 -13.52 18.89
N CYS A 22 -13.19 -14.01 17.83
CA CYS A 22 -13.67 -15.18 17.10
C CYS A 22 -12.54 -16.20 17.09
N ALA A 23 -12.63 -17.14 18.04
CA ALA A 23 -11.89 -18.39 18.04
C ALA A 23 -12.82 -19.50 17.53
N GLY A 24 -12.26 -20.41 16.73
CA GLY A 24 -12.87 -21.72 16.46
C GLY A 24 -13.34 -21.92 15.02
N ASN A 25 -12.56 -22.67 14.23
CA ASN A 25 -12.94 -24.04 13.88
C ASN A 25 -11.78 -24.74 13.16
N ALA A 26 -11.30 -25.80 13.81
CA ALA A 26 -10.47 -26.83 13.23
C ALA A 26 -11.35 -27.90 12.54
N ASP A 27 -10.67 -28.79 11.81
CA ASP A 27 -11.09 -30.14 11.44
C ASP A 27 -11.98 -30.31 10.21
N LYS A 28 -11.35 -30.64 9.06
CA LYS A 28 -11.70 -31.81 8.22
C LYS A 28 -10.48 -32.30 7.41
N GLU A 29 -9.83 -33.36 7.92
CA GLU A 29 -9.13 -34.39 7.12
C GLU A 29 -10.18 -35.17 6.30
N ALA A 30 -9.98 -35.88 5.18
CA ALA A 30 -8.86 -36.52 4.46
C ALA A 30 -9.38 -36.86 3.01
N PRO A 31 -8.86 -37.83 2.20
CA PRO A 31 -7.49 -38.20 1.82
C PRO A 31 -7.26 -38.40 0.29
N LEU A 32 -5.98 -38.65 -0.07
CA LEU A 32 -5.45 -39.48 -1.18
C LEU A 32 -5.83 -39.20 -2.65
N ARG A 33 -4.79 -38.90 -3.46
CA ARG A 33 -4.40 -39.77 -4.59
C ARG A 33 -2.95 -39.55 -5.01
N ALA A 34 -2.21 -40.65 -5.03
CA ALA A 34 -0.91 -40.78 -5.66
C ALA A 34 -1.06 -40.73 -7.18
N ASP A 35 -0.10 -40.14 -7.88
CA ASP A 35 0.31 -40.67 -9.16
C ASP A 35 1.80 -40.46 -9.39
N THR A 36 2.36 -41.44 -10.08
CA THR A 36 3.75 -41.82 -10.17
C THR A 36 4.28 -41.55 -11.57
N GLY A 37 5.58 -41.30 -11.67
CA GLY A 37 6.34 -41.38 -12.92
C GLY A 37 6.76 -40.01 -13.46
N THR A 38 7.92 -39.82 -14.07
CA THR A 38 8.93 -40.74 -14.57
C THR A 38 10.20 -39.91 -14.80
N SER A 39 11.35 -40.48 -14.45
CA SER A 39 12.68 -39.91 -14.68
C SER A 39 13.07 -39.98 -16.15
N VAL A 40 13.71 -38.93 -16.70
CA VAL A 40 14.61 -39.08 -17.86
C VAL A 40 15.81 -38.14 -17.70
N ALA A 41 16.99 -38.75 -17.68
CA ALA A 41 18.29 -38.11 -17.74
C ALA A 41 18.65 -37.66 -19.17
N GLY A 42 19.53 -36.67 -19.28
CA GLY A 42 20.19 -36.23 -20.53
C GLY A 42 20.76 -34.82 -20.36
N GLN A 43 21.96 -34.62 -19.81
CA GLN A 43 23.29 -34.74 -20.42
C GLN A 43 23.76 -33.45 -21.17
N ALA A 44 24.72 -32.79 -20.51
CA ALA A 44 25.87 -32.00 -21.00
C ALA A 44 25.71 -30.95 -22.12
N ASN A 45 26.02 -29.68 -21.80
CA ASN A 45 27.29 -29.05 -22.19
C ASN A 45 27.42 -27.62 -21.63
N ALA A 46 28.61 -27.32 -21.10
CA ALA A 46 29.05 -25.96 -20.78
C ALA A 46 29.26 -25.13 -22.07
N PRO A 47 29.35 -23.79 -21.98
CA PRO A 47 30.68 -23.25 -21.68
C PRO A 47 30.71 -22.26 -20.52
N VAL A 48 31.82 -22.35 -19.78
CA VAL A 48 32.40 -21.31 -18.94
C VAL A 48 32.30 -19.95 -19.63
N SER A 49 31.52 -19.03 -19.06
CA SER A 49 31.72 -17.61 -19.28
C SER A 49 32.77 -17.13 -18.28
N THR A 50 33.83 -16.56 -18.84
CA THR A 50 34.97 -15.94 -18.18
C THR A 50 34.56 -14.91 -17.13
N PRO A 51 35.38 -14.68 -16.08
CA PRO A 51 35.22 -13.53 -15.20
C PRO A 51 35.56 -12.27 -15.99
N GLN A 52 34.53 -11.60 -16.52
CA GLN A 52 34.71 -10.30 -17.15
C GLN A 52 34.86 -9.27 -16.03
N ALA A 53 36.07 -8.70 -15.94
CA ALA A 53 36.41 -7.61 -15.06
C ALA A 53 35.39 -6.47 -15.21
N ASN A 54 34.67 -6.17 -14.13
CA ASN A 54 33.90 -4.95 -14.03
C ASN A 54 34.89 -3.77 -14.06
N PRO A 55 34.72 -2.78 -14.95
CA PRO A 55 35.38 -1.49 -14.76
C PRO A 55 34.87 -0.91 -13.45
N VAL A 56 35.79 -0.66 -12.51
CA VAL A 56 35.53 0.19 -11.36
C VAL A 56 35.29 1.58 -11.94
N VAL A 57 34.02 1.95 -12.12
CA VAL A 57 33.61 3.31 -12.41
C VAL A 57 33.49 4.02 -11.05
N PRO A 58 34.38 4.95 -10.69
CA PRO A 58 34.24 5.71 -9.46
C PRO A 58 33.21 6.81 -9.71
N GLY A 59 32.01 6.69 -9.13
CA GLY A 59 31.02 7.78 -9.17
C GLY A 59 29.55 7.40 -9.21
N ALA A 60 29.13 6.33 -8.52
CA ALA A 60 27.71 6.07 -8.33
C ALA A 60 27.44 5.50 -6.93
N ASP A 61 27.44 6.38 -5.93
CA ASP A 61 26.63 6.20 -4.70
C ASP A 61 25.13 6.29 -5.05
N ARG A 62 24.68 5.54 -6.06
CA ARG A 62 23.24 5.35 -6.28
C ARG A 62 22.81 4.30 -5.27
N PRO A 63 21.96 4.64 -4.29
CA PRO A 63 21.44 3.65 -3.36
C PRO A 63 20.77 2.55 -4.17
N ASN A 64 21.15 1.31 -3.88
CA ASN A 64 20.59 0.13 -4.51
C ASN A 64 19.08 0.09 -4.19
N ALA A 65 18.25 0.46 -5.15
CA ALA A 65 16.79 0.51 -5.09
C ALA A 65 16.17 -0.69 -4.33
N THR A 66 16.69 -1.89 -4.59
CA THR A 66 16.21 -3.15 -4.00
C THR A 66 16.47 -3.22 -2.49
N ALA A 67 17.51 -2.56 -1.99
CA ALA A 67 17.82 -2.48 -0.57
C ALA A 67 16.94 -1.46 0.18
N ALA A 68 16.56 -0.35 -0.47
CA ALA A 68 15.73 0.70 0.13
C ALA A 68 14.26 0.28 0.31
N VAL A 69 13.72 -0.51 -0.63
CA VAL A 69 12.34 -1.02 -0.54
C VAL A 69 12.24 -2.25 0.36
N SER A 70 13.34 -3.00 0.49
CA SER A 70 13.46 -4.09 1.46
C SER A 70 13.87 -3.61 2.86
N ASP A 71 14.04 -2.30 3.04
CA ASP A 71 14.41 -1.72 4.32
C ASP A 71 13.32 -2.04 5.36
N PRO A 72 13.69 -2.58 6.53
CA PRO A 72 12.72 -3.00 7.54
C PRO A 72 11.86 -1.84 8.05
N VAL A 73 12.35 -0.60 7.98
CA VAL A 73 11.60 0.59 8.41
C VAL A 73 10.53 0.92 7.37
N THR A 74 10.85 0.86 6.08
CA THR A 74 9.87 1.02 4.99
C THR A 74 8.81 -0.08 5.05
N LEU A 75 9.21 -1.33 5.29
CA LEU A 75 8.28 -2.46 5.45
C LEU A 75 7.34 -2.30 6.64
N ALA A 76 7.84 -1.84 7.78
CA ALA A 76 7.04 -1.62 8.99
C ALA A 76 5.99 -0.51 8.80
N GLU A 77 6.31 0.53 8.02
CA GLU A 77 5.33 1.56 7.69
C GLU A 77 4.29 1.09 6.69
N VAL A 78 4.68 0.34 5.66
CA VAL A 78 3.72 -0.31 4.76
C VAL A 78 2.78 -1.22 5.54
N ASP A 79 3.28 -1.99 6.51
CA ASP A 79 2.43 -2.78 7.42
C ASP A 79 1.48 -1.93 8.25
N THR A 80 1.95 -0.79 8.77
CA THR A 80 1.11 0.15 9.53
C THR A 80 -0.01 0.70 8.64
N VAL A 81 0.30 1.06 7.39
CA VAL A 81 -0.70 1.51 6.42
C VAL A 81 -1.67 0.39 6.10
N ILE A 82 -1.22 -0.85 5.86
CA ILE A 82 -2.09 -2.02 5.61
C ILE A 82 -3.03 -2.28 6.79
N VAL A 83 -2.53 -2.26 8.03
CA VAL A 83 -3.35 -2.47 9.24
C VAL A 83 -4.38 -1.36 9.39
N THR A 84 -4.01 -0.12 9.07
CA THR A 84 -4.95 1.01 9.13
C THR A 84 -5.97 0.93 7.99
N ALA A 85 -5.54 0.57 6.78
CA ALA A 85 -6.37 0.46 5.60
C ALA A 85 -7.39 -0.69 5.70
N SER A 86 -6.99 -1.82 6.27
CA SER A 86 -7.86 -2.97 6.52
C SER A 86 -8.94 -2.72 7.57
N ARG A 87 -8.76 -1.71 8.45
CA ARG A 87 -9.82 -1.21 9.34
C ARG A 87 -10.83 -0.31 8.62
N GLY A 88 -10.60 -0.01 7.34
CA GLY A 88 -11.41 0.84 6.49
C GLY A 88 -10.76 2.20 6.28
N LEU A 89 -10.11 2.39 5.12
CA LEU A 89 -9.56 3.69 4.68
C LEU A 89 -10.61 4.82 4.71
N THR A 90 -11.87 4.48 4.45
CA THR A 90 -13.00 5.42 4.44
C THR A 90 -13.46 5.83 5.84
N ALA A 91 -13.04 5.12 6.89
CA ALA A 91 -13.35 5.43 8.28
C ALA A 91 -12.27 6.29 8.95
N ILE A 92 -11.14 6.53 8.27
CA ILE A 92 -10.04 7.34 8.78
C ILE A 92 -10.40 8.83 8.59
N PRO A 93 -10.33 9.66 9.65
CA PRO A 93 -10.54 11.09 9.49
C PRO A 93 -9.42 11.72 8.63
N VAL A 94 -9.78 12.70 7.80
CA VAL A 94 -8.84 13.38 6.88
C VAL A 94 -7.62 13.93 7.60
N THR A 95 -7.79 14.43 8.83
CA THR A 95 -6.71 14.95 9.68
C THR A 95 -5.64 13.91 10.04
N ILE A 96 -5.96 12.62 9.94
CA ILE A 96 -5.04 11.51 10.16
C ILE A 96 -4.56 10.92 8.83
N ALA A 97 -5.42 10.88 7.81
CA ALA A 97 -5.07 10.37 6.49
C ALA A 97 -3.97 11.19 5.81
N VAL A 98 -4.09 12.52 5.77
CA VAL A 98 -3.11 13.43 5.12
C VAL A 98 -1.67 13.23 5.62
N PRO A 99 -1.37 13.26 6.93
CA PRO A 99 0.00 13.05 7.41
C PRO A 99 0.49 11.60 7.30
N LEU A 100 -0.40 10.62 7.15
CA LEU A 100 0.00 9.24 6.82
C LEU A 100 0.44 9.13 5.36
N ILE A 101 -0.35 9.73 4.46
CA ILE A 101 -0.07 9.79 3.02
C ILE A 101 1.27 10.50 2.78
N GLN A 102 1.49 11.66 3.42
CA GLN A 102 2.77 12.38 3.31
C GLN A 102 3.98 11.52 3.65
N ARG A 103 3.93 10.81 4.78
CA ARG A 103 5.08 9.99 5.21
C ARG A 103 5.36 8.85 4.25
N LEU A 104 4.31 8.28 3.66
CA LEU A 104 4.45 7.26 2.64
C LEU A 104 5.07 7.85 1.36
N GLU A 105 4.63 9.03 0.91
CA GLU A 105 5.26 9.76 -0.21
C GLU A 105 6.76 9.96 0.02
N ASP A 106 7.13 10.59 1.14
CA ASP A 106 8.52 10.92 1.47
C ASP A 106 9.42 9.68 1.44
N ARG A 107 8.89 8.53 1.87
CA ARG A 107 9.62 7.26 1.83
C ARG A 107 9.73 6.68 0.43
N LEU A 108 8.65 6.68 -0.34
CA LEU A 108 8.67 6.18 -1.70
C LEU A 108 9.64 7.01 -2.56
N ASP A 109 9.63 8.33 -2.40
CA ASP A 109 10.57 9.25 -3.04
C ASP A 109 12.03 8.95 -2.63
N ALA A 110 12.28 8.74 -1.33
CA ALA A 110 13.61 8.39 -0.83
C ALA A 110 14.19 7.10 -1.42
N THR A 111 13.35 6.18 -1.93
CA THR A 111 13.82 4.94 -2.57
C THR A 111 14.50 5.17 -3.92
N ASN A 112 14.26 6.31 -4.59
CA ASN A 112 14.77 6.63 -5.93
C ASN A 112 14.43 5.56 -7.00
N VAL A 113 13.28 4.90 -6.85
CA VAL A 113 12.79 3.87 -7.78
C VAL A 113 11.71 4.47 -8.66
N GLU A 114 11.96 4.55 -9.96
CA GLU A 114 11.04 5.19 -10.93
C GLU A 114 9.59 4.67 -10.87
N PRO A 115 9.32 3.35 -10.75
CA PRO A 115 7.96 2.85 -10.49
C PRO A 115 7.31 3.34 -9.18
N LEU A 116 8.11 3.60 -8.13
CA LEU A 116 7.62 4.10 -6.84
C LEU A 116 7.43 5.62 -6.84
N ASP A 117 8.22 6.35 -7.62
CA ASP A 117 8.08 7.80 -7.81
C ASP A 117 6.71 8.17 -8.42
N GLN A 118 6.23 7.36 -9.36
CA GLN A 118 4.88 7.51 -9.91
C GLN A 118 3.78 7.27 -8.85
N ILE A 119 4.00 6.34 -7.92
CA ILE A 119 3.07 6.08 -6.81
C ILE A 119 3.09 7.27 -5.83
N ALA A 120 4.27 7.82 -5.54
CA ALA A 120 4.41 9.01 -4.70
C ALA A 120 3.67 10.22 -5.32
N SER A 121 3.76 10.41 -6.63
CA SER A 121 3.04 11.47 -7.34
C SER A 121 1.51 11.31 -7.25
N GLU A 122 0.99 10.09 -7.35
CA GLU A 122 -0.45 9.82 -7.22
C GLU A 122 -0.94 9.96 -5.76
N LEU A 123 -0.09 9.64 -4.77
CA LEU A 123 -0.35 9.92 -3.37
C LEU A 123 -0.43 11.42 -3.09
N GLU A 124 0.44 12.22 -3.72
CA GLU A 124 0.39 13.67 -3.61
C GLU A 124 -0.93 14.22 -4.17
N GLU A 125 -1.40 13.73 -5.33
CA GLU A 125 -2.70 14.10 -5.88
C GLU A 125 -3.85 13.72 -4.91
N LEU A 126 -3.78 12.54 -4.30
CA LEU A 126 -4.75 12.10 -3.30
C LEU A 126 -4.77 13.04 -2.08
N ARG A 127 -3.59 13.41 -1.56
CA ARG A 127 -3.43 14.33 -0.43
C ARG A 127 -4.02 15.69 -0.76
N GLU A 128 -3.75 16.23 -1.94
CA GLU A 128 -4.32 17.49 -2.41
C GLU A 128 -5.84 17.44 -2.48
N GLU A 129 -6.41 16.37 -3.04
CA GLU A 129 -7.86 16.21 -3.16
C GLU A 129 -8.54 16.10 -1.79
N LEU A 130 -7.94 15.38 -0.85
CA LEU A 130 -8.40 15.29 0.54
C LEU A 130 -8.31 16.63 1.28
N GLY A 131 -7.41 17.52 0.88
CA GLY A 131 -7.27 18.88 1.42
C GLY A 131 -8.35 19.86 0.93
N LYS A 132 -9.10 19.52 -0.12
CA LYS A 132 -10.15 20.40 -0.68
C LYS A 132 -11.39 20.41 0.21
N THR A 133 -12.11 21.54 0.20
CA THR A 133 -13.42 21.67 0.88
C THR A 133 -14.44 22.26 -0.09
N PRO A 134 -15.50 21.52 -0.47
CA PRO A 134 -15.79 20.13 -0.09
C PRO A 134 -14.86 19.12 -0.76
N VAL A 135 -14.66 17.95 -0.13
CA VAL A 135 -13.92 16.82 -0.71
C VAL A 135 -14.77 16.16 -1.79
N ASP A 136 -14.23 15.95 -3.00
CA ASP A 136 -14.90 15.18 -4.05
C ASP A 136 -14.62 13.69 -3.88
N GLY A 137 -15.55 12.99 -3.20
CA GLY A 137 -15.45 11.55 -2.98
C GLY A 137 -15.36 10.71 -4.26
N ARG A 138 -15.88 11.19 -5.39
CA ARG A 138 -15.73 10.50 -6.68
C ARG A 138 -14.30 10.63 -7.19
N ARG A 139 -13.73 11.83 -7.16
CA ARG A 139 -12.34 12.06 -7.57
C ARG A 139 -11.36 11.29 -6.68
N VAL A 140 -11.53 11.36 -5.37
CA VAL A 140 -10.77 10.55 -4.39
C VAL A 140 -10.90 9.06 -4.69
N GLY A 141 -12.12 8.58 -4.98
CA GLY A 141 -12.37 7.19 -5.33
C GLY A 141 -11.61 6.73 -6.58
N THR A 142 -11.57 7.57 -7.62
CA THR A 142 -10.80 7.30 -8.85
C THR A 142 -9.30 7.25 -8.57
N ILE A 143 -8.76 8.25 -7.85
CA ILE A 143 -7.33 8.29 -7.52
C ILE A 143 -6.92 7.04 -6.74
N LEU A 144 -7.72 6.61 -5.75
CA LEU A 144 -7.46 5.38 -4.98
C LEU A 144 -7.50 4.12 -5.85
N LEU A 145 -8.38 4.07 -6.85
CA LEU A 145 -8.47 2.94 -7.77
C LEU A 145 -7.19 2.85 -8.62
N ASP A 146 -6.77 3.97 -9.20
CA ASP A 146 -5.58 4.05 -10.06
C ASP A 146 -4.30 3.75 -9.26
N LEU A 147 -4.17 4.37 -8.08
CA LEU A 147 -3.09 4.14 -7.14
C LEU A 147 -3.02 2.67 -6.71
N GLY A 148 -4.15 2.06 -6.40
CA GLY A 148 -4.20 0.65 -6.00
C GLY A 148 -3.80 -0.31 -7.12
N ASN A 149 -4.22 -0.03 -8.36
CA ASN A 149 -3.81 -0.80 -9.53
C ASN A 149 -2.30 -0.67 -9.79
N ARG A 150 -1.75 0.55 -9.72
CA ARG A 150 -0.32 0.79 -9.91
C ARG A 150 0.52 0.16 -8.81
N THR A 151 0.12 0.33 -7.55
CA THR A 151 0.80 -0.29 -6.39
C THR A 151 0.82 -1.82 -6.51
N SER A 152 -0.29 -2.42 -6.95
CA SER A 152 -0.36 -3.87 -7.18
C SER A 152 0.57 -4.32 -8.31
N ALA A 153 0.62 -3.57 -9.42
CA ALA A 153 1.50 -3.85 -10.55
C ALA A 153 2.98 -3.74 -10.17
N VAL A 154 3.32 -2.76 -9.32
CA VAL A 154 4.69 -2.57 -8.83
C VAL A 154 5.15 -3.70 -7.91
N GLY A 155 4.25 -4.30 -7.13
CA GLY A 155 4.54 -5.52 -6.37
C GLY A 155 4.98 -6.72 -7.24
N GLY A 156 4.66 -6.71 -8.54
CA GLY A 156 5.14 -7.70 -9.52
C GLY A 156 6.46 -7.34 -10.21
N ASN A 157 7.04 -6.17 -9.94
CA ASN A 157 8.27 -5.72 -10.58
C ASN A 157 9.50 -6.45 -9.99
N ALA A 158 10.34 -7.01 -10.84
CA ALA A 158 11.57 -7.71 -10.44
C ALA A 158 12.57 -6.84 -9.66
N GLN A 159 12.53 -5.51 -9.83
CA GLN A 159 13.33 -4.55 -9.07
C GLN A 159 12.90 -4.46 -7.60
N ILE A 160 11.63 -4.78 -7.32
CA ILE A 160 11.01 -4.81 -6.00
C ILE A 160 10.75 -6.26 -5.64
N ALA A 161 11.82 -6.99 -5.34
CA ALA A 161 11.77 -8.38 -4.94
C ALA A 161 11.68 -8.55 -3.42
N GLY A 162 11.38 -9.78 -2.97
CA GLY A 162 11.47 -10.17 -1.56
C GLY A 162 10.20 -9.86 -0.75
N ALA A 163 10.37 -9.48 0.51
CA ALA A 163 9.28 -9.34 1.46
C ALA A 163 8.35 -8.13 1.19
N ALA A 164 8.79 -7.17 0.39
CA ALA A 164 8.01 -5.98 0.03
C ALA A 164 6.91 -6.26 -1.00
N ALA A 165 7.21 -7.10 -2.00
CA ALA A 165 6.30 -7.44 -3.09
C ALA A 165 4.89 -7.84 -2.62
N PRO A 166 4.71 -8.85 -1.74
CA PRO A 166 3.36 -9.26 -1.31
C PRO A 166 2.64 -8.18 -0.51
N LYS A 167 3.36 -7.34 0.24
CA LYS A 167 2.77 -6.25 1.01
C LYS A 167 2.26 -5.13 0.10
N LEU A 168 3.02 -4.79 -0.95
CA LEU A 168 2.58 -3.81 -1.95
C LEU A 168 1.37 -4.32 -2.72
N THR A 169 1.34 -5.59 -3.10
CA THR A 169 0.15 -6.20 -3.71
C THR A 169 -1.06 -6.12 -2.77
N GLN A 170 -0.89 -6.49 -1.49
CA GLN A 170 -1.96 -6.41 -0.49
C GLN A 170 -2.45 -4.96 -0.28
N LEU A 171 -1.53 -4.00 -0.20
CA LEU A 171 -1.88 -2.58 -0.08
C LEU A 171 -2.68 -2.12 -1.30
N GLY A 172 -2.23 -2.49 -2.50
CA GLY A 172 -2.91 -2.14 -3.75
C GLY A 172 -4.34 -2.66 -3.81
N GLU A 173 -4.59 -3.91 -3.38
CA GLU A 173 -5.94 -4.48 -3.29
C GLU A 173 -6.84 -3.71 -2.31
N LEU A 174 -6.30 -3.32 -1.15
CA LEU A 174 -7.04 -2.53 -0.16
C LEU A 174 -7.41 -1.14 -0.71
N LEU A 175 -6.49 -0.49 -1.44
CA LEU A 175 -6.72 0.79 -2.09
C LEU A 175 -7.81 0.70 -3.18
N VAL A 176 -7.74 -0.33 -4.04
CA VAL A 176 -8.78 -0.60 -5.05
C VAL A 176 -10.15 -0.82 -4.38
N GLY A 177 -10.18 -1.57 -3.28
CA GLY A 177 -11.40 -1.80 -2.51
C GLY A 177 -12.00 -0.50 -1.98
N ALA A 178 -11.18 0.36 -1.35
CA ALA A 178 -11.61 1.66 -0.85
C ALA A 178 -12.04 2.61 -1.97
N GLY A 179 -11.30 2.64 -3.09
CA GLY A 179 -11.63 3.44 -4.27
C GLY A 179 -13.00 3.07 -4.85
N ARG A 180 -13.31 1.77 -4.94
CA ARG A 180 -14.64 1.29 -5.37
C ARG A 180 -15.75 1.67 -4.40
N GLN A 181 -15.48 1.63 -3.09
CA GLN A 181 -16.46 2.07 -2.09
C GLN A 181 -16.77 3.56 -2.24
N LEU A 182 -15.75 4.41 -2.39
CA LEU A 182 -15.94 5.86 -2.53
C LEU A 182 -16.49 6.28 -3.91
N GLY A 183 -15.96 5.70 -4.98
CA GLY A 183 -16.40 5.98 -6.35
C GLY A 183 -17.78 5.40 -6.68
N GLY A 184 -18.13 4.24 -6.10
CA GLY A 184 -19.39 3.55 -6.37
C GLY A 184 -20.58 4.00 -5.52
N THR A 185 -20.37 4.45 -4.28
CA THR A 185 -21.48 4.78 -3.35
C THR A 185 -22.23 6.07 -3.69
N ILE A 186 -21.63 6.97 -4.49
CA ILE A 186 -22.29 8.24 -4.87
C ILE A 186 -23.19 8.07 -6.10
N ALA A 187 -22.99 7.03 -6.92
CA ALA A 187 -23.69 6.90 -8.20
C ALA A 187 -25.10 6.27 -8.12
N GLY A 188 -25.55 5.79 -6.96
CA GLY A 188 -26.65 4.82 -6.95
C GLY A 188 -27.63 4.81 -5.78
N ARG A 189 -27.64 5.80 -4.88
CA ARG A 189 -28.76 5.93 -3.94
C ARG A 189 -29.80 6.90 -4.50
N PRO A 190 -30.81 6.42 -5.24
CA PRO A 190 -31.93 7.28 -5.62
C PRO A 190 -32.53 7.85 -4.34
N ALA A 191 -32.68 9.17 -4.29
CA ALA A 191 -33.46 9.83 -3.26
C ALA A 191 -34.84 9.17 -3.24
N ALA A 192 -35.20 8.53 -2.12
CA ALA A 192 -36.54 8.00 -1.95
C ALA A 192 -37.54 9.16 -2.16
N PRO A 193 -38.47 9.07 -3.12
CA PRO A 193 -39.51 10.08 -3.25
C PRO A 193 -40.34 10.09 -1.95
N LYS A 194 -40.57 11.30 -1.42
CA LYS A 194 -41.47 11.54 -0.28
C LYS A 194 -42.93 11.42 -0.69
#